data_AF-A0A7C2EH54-F1
#
_entry.id   AF-A0A7C2EH54-F1
#
_cell.length_a   1.000
_cell.length_b   1.000
_cell.length_c   1.000
_cell.angle_alpha   90.00
_cell.angle_beta   90.00
_cell.angle_gamma   90.00
#
_symmetry.space_group_name_H-M   'P 1'
#
loop_
_entity.id
_entity.type
_entity.pdbx_description
1 polymer ?
#
loop_
_entity_poly.entity_id
_entity_poly.type
_entity_poly.pdbx_seq_one_letter_code
_entity_poly.pdbx_strand_id
1 'polypeptide(L)'
;MSKRYRRFNKAVRTGNTRKVGKLRAYLFTLGIVVFMVLSFYSIDYLRKLFNLSSPPTSSIDGLINQVDKNISGALFNLGVSLKDVKVTREKRKDGELVWEFKIIRVKLTQIVKEEQIKSEFKRFLSDFYITKEFKKNSAFLIVNVSVYDIPTHTIKFDFEGKRPYSSNAIDSVFKQKDNRIKPQVAIIVDDLGLEKEPVDRIIGISKKLSLAVLPYLPYSRYTAEVAHKRGVDVLLHLPMEPKESSGYMGVDAGDGVLLVGLSKQEILSKLYRNLESVPYIKGVNNHMGSKFTENGELMEVVLREIKARGLFFIDSRTSPNTTGYQLARKLKVKTAQRDLFLDDPRRDEEYVRDQIRKLILISKEKGYAIGICHPYPATIKVLSESIHDIEKEVNVVPVSKLVE
;
A
#
# COMPACT_ATOMS: atom_id res chain seq x y z
N MET A 1 33.84 50.11 -58.45
CA MET A 1 32.74 49.24 -57.94
C MET A 1 33.29 47.85 -57.71
N SER A 2 33.14 47.16 -56.58
CA SER A 2 32.40 47.48 -55.38
C SER A 2 33.00 46.71 -54.18
N LYS A 3 33.89 47.39 -53.43
CA LYS A 3 34.06 47.17 -51.98
C LYS A 3 32.72 47.27 -51.21
N ARG A 4 31.61 47.68 -51.87
CA ARG A 4 30.21 47.57 -51.43
C ARG A 4 29.66 46.13 -51.43
N TYR A 5 30.13 45.20 -52.27
CA TYR A 5 29.60 43.82 -52.27
C TYR A 5 30.13 42.97 -51.10
N ARG A 6 31.38 43.19 -50.69
CA ARG A 6 31.94 42.54 -49.48
C ARG A 6 31.40 43.09 -48.16
N ARG A 7 30.77 44.27 -48.15
CA ARG A 7 30.07 44.79 -46.97
C ARG A 7 28.63 44.26 -46.83
N PHE A 8 28.03 43.72 -47.90
CA PHE A 8 26.70 43.11 -47.84
C PHE A 8 26.76 41.71 -47.19
N ASN A 9 27.78 40.91 -47.50
CA ASN A 9 27.92 39.54 -46.95
C ASN A 9 28.43 39.45 -45.50
N LYS A 10 28.83 40.57 -44.88
CA LYS A 10 29.16 40.59 -43.44
C LYS A 10 28.02 41.13 -42.56
N ALA A 11 27.02 41.79 -43.16
CA ALA A 11 25.83 42.28 -42.43
C ALA A 11 24.69 41.24 -42.36
N VAL A 12 24.65 40.27 -43.28
CA VAL A 12 23.60 39.22 -43.29
C VAL A 12 23.92 38.04 -42.35
N ARG A 13 25.18 37.90 -41.89
CA ARG A 13 25.60 36.75 -41.07
C ARG A 13 25.59 36.99 -39.55
N THR A 14 25.36 38.21 -39.09
CA THR A 14 25.37 38.55 -37.63
C THR A 14 24.12 39.26 -37.14
N GLY A 15 23.17 39.62 -38.00
CA GLY A 15 21.98 40.39 -37.62
C GLY A 15 20.70 39.60 -37.32
N ASN A 16 20.58 38.34 -37.76
CA ASN A 16 19.26 37.68 -37.80
C ASN A 16 19.13 36.39 -36.96
N THR A 17 20.22 35.82 -36.45
CA THR A 17 20.16 34.60 -35.61
C THR A 17 19.56 34.86 -34.23
N ARG A 18 19.84 36.03 -33.63
CA ARG A 18 19.27 36.44 -32.34
C ARG A 18 17.78 36.78 -32.41
N LYS A 19 17.32 37.40 -33.50
CA LYS A 19 15.89 37.70 -33.72
C LYS A 19 15.09 36.43 -33.99
N VAL A 20 15.60 35.51 -34.81
CA VAL A 20 14.97 34.21 -35.08
C VAL A 20 14.95 33.34 -33.82
N GLY A 21 16.01 33.35 -33.01
CA GLY A 21 16.05 32.66 -31.72
C GLY A 21 15.04 33.20 -30.70
N LYS A 22 14.94 34.55 -30.58
CA LYS A 22 13.91 35.19 -29.73
C LYS A 22 12.49 34.92 -30.21
N LEU A 23 12.27 34.93 -31.53
CA LEU A 23 10.96 34.63 -32.12
C LEU A 23 10.55 33.17 -31.87
N ARG A 24 11.49 32.21 -31.99
CA ARG A 24 11.24 30.80 -31.65
C ARG A 24 10.96 30.60 -30.16
N ALA A 25 11.71 31.27 -29.28
CA ALA A 25 11.45 31.24 -27.84
C ALA A 25 10.08 31.83 -27.51
N TYR A 26 9.70 32.95 -28.14
CA TYR A 26 8.40 33.59 -27.96
C TYR A 26 7.25 32.71 -28.43
N LEU A 27 7.37 32.09 -29.61
CA LEU A 27 6.39 31.14 -30.14
C LEU A 27 6.27 29.87 -29.27
N PHE A 28 7.38 29.40 -28.69
CA PHE A 28 7.38 28.27 -27.77
C PHE A 28 6.69 28.63 -26.44
N THR A 29 6.99 29.79 -25.85
CA THR A 29 6.30 30.27 -24.65
C THR A 29 4.83 30.56 -24.91
N LEU A 30 4.48 31.13 -26.08
CA LEU A 30 3.10 31.35 -26.48
C LEU A 30 2.38 30.02 -26.68
N GLY A 31 3.04 29.02 -27.26
CA GLY A 31 2.54 27.65 -27.38
C GLY A 31 2.28 27.00 -26.03
N ILE A 32 3.17 27.18 -25.03
CA ILE A 32 2.95 26.69 -23.66
C ILE A 32 1.80 27.41 -23.00
N VAL A 33 1.69 28.74 -23.14
CA VAL A 33 0.57 29.51 -22.56
C VAL A 33 -0.74 29.12 -23.22
N VAL A 34 -0.79 28.98 -24.55
CA VAL A 34 -1.98 28.51 -25.27
C VAL A 34 -2.30 27.08 -24.89
N PHE A 35 -1.32 26.18 -24.74
CA PHE A 35 -1.54 24.82 -24.25
C PHE A 35 -2.03 24.80 -22.81
N MET A 36 -1.51 25.65 -21.92
CA MET A 36 -1.98 25.77 -20.54
C MET A 36 -3.39 26.34 -20.48
N VAL A 37 -3.70 27.38 -21.27
CA VAL A 37 -5.03 27.99 -21.37
C VAL A 37 -6.01 26.99 -21.98
N LEU A 38 -5.65 26.30 -23.07
CA LEU A 38 -6.47 25.24 -23.65
C LEU A 38 -6.62 24.07 -22.69
N SER A 39 -5.60 23.68 -21.92
CA SER A 39 -5.70 22.64 -20.89
C SER A 39 -6.60 23.10 -19.74
N PHE A 40 -6.53 24.37 -19.33
CA PHE A 40 -7.42 24.95 -18.33
C PHE A 40 -8.85 25.01 -18.84
N TYR A 41 -9.07 25.48 -20.07
CA TYR A 41 -10.36 25.46 -20.75
C TYR A 41 -10.85 24.04 -21.00
N SER A 42 -9.96 23.07 -21.25
CA SER A 42 -10.31 21.65 -21.38
C SER A 42 -10.73 21.10 -20.03
N ILE A 43 -10.06 21.47 -18.93
CA ILE A 43 -10.44 21.10 -17.56
C ILE A 43 -11.75 21.77 -17.16
N ASP A 44 -11.97 23.04 -17.51
CA ASP A 44 -13.23 23.75 -17.24
C ASP A 44 -14.38 23.29 -18.16
N TYR A 45 -14.06 22.91 -19.39
CA TYR A 45 -14.99 22.28 -20.34
C TYR A 45 -15.31 20.86 -19.90
N LEU A 46 -14.35 20.10 -19.39
CA LEU A 46 -14.57 18.81 -18.72
C LEU A 46 -15.40 19.00 -17.45
N ARG A 47 -15.13 20.02 -16.62
CA ARG A 47 -15.97 20.37 -15.45
C ARG A 47 -17.40 20.73 -15.86
N LYS A 48 -17.61 21.40 -16.99
CA LYS A 48 -18.94 21.70 -17.56
C LYS A 48 -19.60 20.49 -18.21
N LEU A 49 -18.84 19.61 -18.87
CA LEU A 49 -19.31 18.37 -19.48
C LEU A 49 -19.69 17.32 -18.44
N PHE A 50 -19.00 17.28 -17.30
CA PHE A 50 -19.31 16.43 -16.14
C PHE A 50 -20.43 16.99 -15.25
N ASN A 51 -21.07 18.10 -15.65
CA ASN A 51 -22.27 18.64 -15.01
C ASN A 51 -23.58 18.05 -15.61
N LEU A 52 -23.52 16.85 -16.20
CA LEU A 52 -24.70 16.05 -16.53
C LEU A 52 -24.50 14.62 -16.03
N SER A 53 -25.42 14.21 -15.15
CA SER A 53 -25.54 12.94 -14.42
C SER A 53 -24.69 12.88 -13.14
N SER A 54 -25.37 12.99 -11.99
CA SER A 54 -24.81 12.56 -10.71
C SER A 54 -24.12 11.20 -10.89
N PRO A 55 -22.92 10.98 -10.33
CA PRO A 55 -22.23 9.70 -10.43
C PRO A 55 -23.19 8.59 -9.95
N PRO A 56 -23.27 7.42 -10.62
CA PRO A 56 -24.18 6.37 -10.20
C PRO A 56 -23.92 6.01 -8.74
N THR A 57 -24.97 5.76 -7.96
CA THR A 57 -24.90 5.51 -6.50
C THR A 57 -23.82 4.50 -6.10
N SER A 58 -23.63 3.44 -6.89
CA SER A 58 -22.60 2.42 -6.66
C SER A 58 -21.17 2.96 -6.78
N SER A 59 -20.93 3.97 -7.62
CA SER A 59 -19.62 4.62 -7.78
C SER A 59 -19.29 5.57 -6.63
N ILE A 60 -20.30 6.26 -6.06
CA ILE A 60 -20.05 7.15 -4.93
C ILE A 60 -19.81 6.39 -3.63
N ASP A 61 -20.52 5.27 -3.42
CA ASP A 61 -20.31 4.42 -2.24
C ASP A 61 -18.89 3.85 -2.20
N GLY A 62 -18.33 3.47 -3.36
CA GLY A 62 -16.94 3.04 -3.48
C GLY A 62 -15.93 4.12 -3.06
N LEU A 63 -16.16 5.37 -3.48
CA LEU A 63 -15.32 6.51 -3.13
C LEU A 63 -15.48 6.90 -1.65
N ILE A 64 -16.70 6.89 -1.11
CA ILE A 64 -16.98 7.12 0.32
C ILE A 64 -16.22 6.10 1.17
N ASN A 65 -16.25 4.82 0.80
CA ASN A 65 -15.50 3.76 1.48
C ASN A 65 -13.98 3.97 1.42
N GLN A 66 -13.46 4.60 0.36
CA GLN A 66 -12.06 4.96 0.28
C GLN A 66 -11.74 6.15 1.21
N VAL A 67 -12.63 7.16 1.26
CA VAL A 67 -12.52 8.28 2.21
C VAL A 67 -12.56 7.79 3.65
N ASP A 68 -13.39 6.79 3.98
CA ASP A 68 -13.43 6.17 5.32
C ASP A 68 -12.09 5.59 5.77
N LYS A 69 -11.42 4.88 4.86
CA LYS A 69 -10.09 4.31 5.11
C LYS A 69 -9.05 5.41 5.31
N ASN A 70 -9.13 6.47 4.50
CA ASN A 70 -8.23 7.62 4.59
C ASN A 70 -8.43 8.39 5.92
N ILE A 71 -9.68 8.65 6.33
CA ILE A 71 -10.01 9.29 7.62
C ILE A 71 -9.52 8.43 8.77
N SER A 72 -9.76 7.12 8.70
CA SER A 72 -9.30 6.18 9.73
C SER A 72 -7.77 6.18 9.85
N GLY A 73 -7.04 6.23 8.74
CA GLY A 73 -5.58 6.41 8.72
C GLY A 73 -5.12 7.73 9.35
N ALA A 74 -5.81 8.83 9.06
CA ALA A 74 -5.50 10.14 9.66
C ALA A 74 -5.74 10.14 11.18
N LEU A 75 -6.87 9.58 11.66
CA LEU A 75 -7.19 9.48 13.08
C LEU A 75 -6.20 8.58 13.82
N PHE A 76 -5.83 7.46 13.21
CA PHE A 76 -4.82 6.56 13.74
C PHE A 76 -3.46 7.24 13.92
N ASN A 77 -3.02 8.03 12.94
CA ASN A 77 -1.77 8.79 13.05
C ASN A 77 -1.79 9.90 14.11
N LEU A 78 -2.98 10.38 14.46
CA LEU A 78 -3.18 11.29 15.59
C LEU A 78 -3.23 10.54 16.94
N GLY A 79 -3.03 9.22 16.93
CA GLY A 79 -3.09 8.33 18.08
C GLY A 79 -4.48 8.23 18.69
N VAL A 80 -5.53 8.44 17.89
CA VAL A 80 -6.92 8.30 18.31
C VAL A 80 -7.30 6.82 18.30
N SER A 81 -7.71 6.30 19.45
CA SER A 81 -8.22 4.92 19.56
C SER A 81 -9.65 4.80 19.04
N LEU A 82 -10.03 3.65 18.48
CA LEU A 82 -11.39 3.39 17.97
C LEU A 82 -12.48 3.59 19.04
N LYS A 83 -12.18 3.30 20.32
CA LYS A 83 -13.11 3.52 21.44
C LYS A 83 -13.44 5.00 21.66
N ASP A 84 -12.57 5.89 21.19
CA ASP A 84 -12.69 7.34 21.31
C ASP A 84 -13.32 7.97 20.05
N VAL A 85 -13.76 7.14 19.09
CA VAL A 85 -14.43 7.55 17.86
C VAL A 85 -15.89 7.08 17.88
N LYS A 86 -16.82 8.02 17.75
CA LYS A 86 -18.25 7.74 17.60
C LYS A 86 -18.70 8.13 16.20
N VAL A 87 -19.25 7.17 15.45
CA VAL A 87 -19.74 7.40 14.08
C VAL A 87 -21.26 7.34 14.06
N THR A 88 -21.88 8.42 13.59
CA THR A 88 -23.31 8.48 13.26
C THR A 88 -23.45 8.46 11.73
N ARG A 89 -24.39 7.67 11.22
CA ARG A 89 -24.63 7.50 9.78
C ARG A 89 -26.02 8.04 9.45
N GLU A 90 -26.10 8.80 8.36
CA GLU A 90 -27.34 9.39 7.84
C GLU A 90 -27.43 9.05 6.36
N LYS A 91 -28.59 8.62 5.87
CA LYS A 91 -28.80 8.56 4.42
C LYS A 91 -29.22 9.93 3.92
N ARG A 92 -28.51 10.44 2.92
CA ARG A 92 -28.85 11.69 2.22
C ARG A 92 -29.27 11.39 0.79
N LYS A 93 -30.09 12.27 0.24
CA LYS A 93 -30.61 12.17 -1.11
C LYS A 93 -30.57 13.55 -1.77
N ASP A 94 -30.11 13.58 -3.01
CA ASP A 94 -30.14 14.76 -3.87
C ASP A 94 -30.42 14.28 -5.31
N GLY A 95 -31.59 14.65 -5.85
CA GLY A 95 -32.11 14.03 -7.08
C GLY A 95 -32.27 12.50 -6.95
N GLU A 96 -31.67 11.76 -7.88
CA GLU A 96 -31.63 10.28 -7.87
C GLU A 96 -30.48 9.69 -7.05
N LEU A 97 -29.51 10.53 -6.64
CA LEU A 97 -28.36 10.10 -5.87
C LEU A 97 -28.77 9.89 -4.40
N VAL A 98 -28.46 8.72 -3.87
CA VAL A 98 -28.62 8.41 -2.44
C VAL A 98 -27.26 7.95 -1.91
N TRP A 99 -26.79 8.51 -0.81
CA TRP A 99 -25.49 8.13 -0.24
C TRP A 99 -25.51 8.13 1.28
N GLU A 100 -24.54 7.44 1.87
CA GLU A 100 -24.29 7.48 3.32
C GLU A 100 -23.41 8.69 3.67
N PHE A 101 -23.95 9.56 4.52
CA PHE A 101 -23.23 10.66 5.16
C PHE A 101 -22.81 10.25 6.58
N LYS A 102 -21.58 10.59 6.98
CA LYS A 102 -21.03 10.21 8.29
C LYS A 102 -20.64 11.40 9.13
N ILE A 103 -21.13 11.41 10.36
CA ILE A 103 -20.67 12.32 11.40
C ILE A 103 -19.76 11.53 12.33
N ILE A 104 -18.48 11.89 12.35
CA ILE A 104 -17.45 11.24 13.16
C ILE A 104 -17.07 12.16 14.30
N ARG A 105 -17.45 11.82 15.53
CA ARG A 105 -17.02 12.55 16.73
C ARG A 105 -15.80 11.87 17.32
N VAL A 106 -14.77 12.65 17.59
CA VAL A 106 -13.47 12.20 18.05
C VAL A 106 -13.18 12.83 19.39
N LYS A 107 -13.04 11.98 20.42
CA LYS A 107 -12.56 12.39 21.73
C LYS A 107 -11.04 12.30 21.76
N LEU A 108 -10.37 13.40 22.07
CA LEU A 108 -8.91 13.41 22.19
C LEU A 108 -8.52 13.07 23.63
N THR A 109 -7.89 11.91 23.82
CA THR A 109 -7.39 11.44 25.13
C THR A 109 -5.94 11.86 25.41
N GLN A 110 -5.28 12.46 24.42
CA GLN A 110 -3.92 13.01 24.49
C GLN A 110 -3.88 14.42 23.88
N ILE A 111 -2.83 15.19 24.21
CA ILE A 111 -2.64 16.54 23.67
C ILE A 111 -2.20 16.44 22.21
N VAL A 112 -3.12 16.72 21.28
CA VAL A 112 -2.84 16.79 19.84
C VAL A 112 -2.96 18.24 19.39
N LYS A 113 -1.91 18.77 18.75
CA LYS A 113 -1.93 20.14 18.22
C LYS A 113 -2.82 20.22 16.98
N GLU A 114 -3.54 21.32 16.83
CA GLU A 114 -4.38 21.59 15.65
C GLU A 114 -3.63 21.41 14.32
N GLU A 115 -2.40 21.95 14.23
CA GLU A 115 -1.61 21.86 13.01
C GLU A 115 -1.23 20.41 12.67
N GLN A 116 -1.10 19.54 13.68
CA GLN A 116 -0.91 18.12 13.47
C GLN A 116 -2.17 17.48 12.88
N ILE A 117 -3.35 17.81 13.43
CA ILE A 117 -4.64 17.34 12.88
C ILE A 117 -4.80 17.78 11.43
N LYS A 118 -4.57 19.06 11.14
CA LYS A 118 -4.65 19.59 9.77
C LYS A 118 -3.65 18.93 8.84
N SER A 119 -2.40 18.73 9.28
CA SER A 119 -1.35 18.09 8.48
C SER A 119 -1.73 16.67 8.10
N GLU A 120 -2.19 15.87 9.07
CA GLU A 120 -2.63 14.49 8.83
C GLU A 120 -3.81 14.42 7.88
N PHE A 121 -4.86 15.23 8.11
CA PHE A 121 -6.01 15.23 7.21
C PHE A 121 -5.68 15.79 5.82
N LYS A 122 -4.77 16.76 5.71
CA LYS A 122 -4.27 17.23 4.41
C LYS A 122 -3.56 16.12 3.65
N ARG A 123 -2.74 15.33 4.35
CA ARG A 123 -1.96 14.23 3.79
C ARG A 123 -2.84 13.05 3.35
N PHE A 124 -3.77 12.61 4.19
CA PHE A 124 -4.58 11.42 3.91
C PHE A 124 -5.75 11.69 2.97
N LEU A 125 -6.23 12.93 2.88
CA LEU A 125 -7.30 13.33 1.97
C LEU A 125 -6.75 14.13 0.79
N SER A 126 -5.65 13.66 0.20
CA SER A 126 -4.94 14.35 -0.88
C SER A 126 -5.48 14.05 -2.28
N ASP A 127 -6.36 13.06 -2.43
CA ASP A 127 -6.89 12.66 -3.73
C ASP A 127 -7.67 13.80 -4.39
N PHE A 128 -7.52 13.96 -5.72
CA PHE A 128 -8.01 15.14 -6.45
C PHE A 128 -9.54 15.33 -6.40
N TYR A 129 -10.29 14.25 -6.16
CA TYR A 129 -11.75 14.27 -6.04
C TYR A 129 -12.24 14.58 -4.62
N ILE A 130 -11.32 14.71 -3.64
CA ILE A 130 -11.64 14.99 -2.24
C ILE A 130 -11.35 16.44 -1.91
N THR A 131 -12.39 17.17 -1.49
CA THR A 131 -12.23 18.50 -0.88
C THR A 131 -12.41 18.41 0.63
N LYS A 132 -11.68 19.27 1.35
CA LYS A 132 -11.64 19.29 2.82
C LYS A 132 -11.61 20.71 3.33
N GLU A 133 -12.54 21.04 4.21
CA GLU A 133 -12.67 22.35 4.84
C GLU A 133 -12.49 22.21 6.34
N PHE A 134 -11.65 23.07 6.93
CA PHE A 134 -11.39 23.09 8.36
C PHE A 134 -12.10 24.27 9.00
N LYS A 135 -12.99 24.02 9.97
CA LYS A 135 -13.66 25.06 10.79
C LYS A 135 -13.29 24.89 12.25
N LYS A 136 -12.84 25.95 12.90
CA LYS A 136 -12.42 25.93 14.31
C LYS A 136 -13.22 26.90 15.16
N ASN A 137 -13.45 26.52 16.41
CA ASN A 137 -13.68 27.46 17.49
C ASN A 137 -12.89 27.06 18.76
N SER A 138 -13.20 27.67 19.91
CA SER A 138 -12.51 27.40 21.19
C SER A 138 -12.74 26.00 21.76
N ALA A 139 -13.82 25.32 21.38
CA ALA A 139 -14.23 24.03 21.94
C ALA A 139 -14.00 22.85 20.99
N PHE A 140 -13.93 23.10 19.67
CA PHE A 140 -13.79 22.04 18.68
C PHE A 140 -13.05 22.46 17.42
N LEU A 141 -12.56 21.45 16.72
CA LEU A 141 -12.14 21.53 15.31
C LEU A 141 -13.03 20.60 14.48
N ILE A 142 -13.57 21.12 13.38
CA ILE A 142 -14.37 20.38 12.42
C ILE A 142 -13.59 20.25 11.11
N VAL A 143 -13.60 19.05 10.54
CA VAL A 143 -13.14 18.76 9.19
C VAL A 143 -14.36 18.29 8.38
N ASN A 144 -14.80 19.12 7.44
CA ASN A 144 -15.82 18.72 6.47
C ASN A 144 -15.14 18.14 5.25
N VAL A 145 -15.63 17.01 4.76
CA VAL A 145 -15.07 16.31 3.60
C VAL A 145 -16.16 16.10 2.57
N SER A 146 -15.85 16.48 1.32
CA SER A 146 -16.72 16.25 0.17
C SER A 146 -16.01 15.45 -0.90
N VAL A 147 -16.77 14.65 -1.65
CA VAL A 147 -16.32 13.88 -2.81
C VAL A 147 -17.02 14.45 -4.03
N TYR A 148 -16.28 15.00 -4.99
CA TYR A 148 -16.87 15.73 -6.13
C TYR A 148 -17.95 16.75 -5.69
N ASP A 149 -17.61 17.56 -4.68
CA ASP A 149 -18.49 18.57 -4.05
C ASP A 149 -19.73 18.02 -3.31
N ILE A 150 -19.94 16.71 -3.30
CA ILE A 150 -20.99 16.06 -2.52
C ILE A 150 -20.49 15.90 -1.08
N PRO A 151 -21.16 16.48 -0.07
CA PRO A 151 -20.74 16.35 1.32
C PRO A 151 -20.92 14.92 1.79
N THR A 152 -19.84 14.30 2.30
CA THR A 152 -19.84 12.88 2.72
C THR A 152 -19.52 12.70 4.19
N HIS A 153 -18.63 13.53 4.76
CA HIS A 153 -18.24 13.40 6.15
C HIS A 153 -18.14 14.74 6.87
N THR A 154 -18.48 14.72 8.15
CA THR A 154 -18.10 15.75 9.12
C THR A 154 -17.37 15.08 10.27
N ILE A 155 -16.10 15.41 10.44
CA ILE A 155 -15.28 14.93 11.55
C ILE A 155 -15.17 16.06 12.58
N LYS A 156 -15.60 15.81 13.81
CA LYS A 156 -15.55 16.77 14.92
C LYS A 156 -14.59 16.29 16.00
N PHE A 157 -13.54 17.06 16.26
CA PHE A 157 -12.61 16.87 17.37
C PHE A 157 -13.06 17.72 18.55
N ASP A 158 -13.42 17.06 19.65
CA ASP A 158 -13.80 17.75 20.89
C ASP A 158 -12.56 17.98 21.76
N PHE A 159 -12.24 19.25 22.04
CA PHE A 159 -11.15 19.64 22.93
C PHE A 159 -11.70 19.77 24.37
N GLU A 160 -12.03 18.66 25.01
CA GLU A 160 -12.51 18.69 26.40
C GLU A 160 -11.41 19.23 27.36
N GLY A 161 -11.55 20.48 27.81
CA GLY A 161 -11.27 20.89 29.19
C GLY A 161 -9.83 20.93 29.74
N LYS A 162 -8.76 20.66 28.96
CA LYS A 162 -7.38 20.96 29.41
C LYS A 162 -6.64 21.76 28.34
N ARG A 163 -6.38 23.03 28.65
CA ARG A 163 -5.61 23.95 27.79
C ARG A 163 -4.26 23.35 27.42
N PRO A 164 -3.74 23.55 26.19
CA PRO A 164 -2.39 23.12 25.84
C PRO A 164 -1.38 23.99 26.61
N TYR A 165 -0.71 23.40 27.61
CA TYR A 165 0.38 24.07 28.33
C TYR A 165 1.69 24.07 27.50
N SER A 166 2.46 25.14 27.72
CA SER A 166 3.68 25.57 27.04
C SER A 166 4.82 24.53 26.99
N SER A 167 5.69 24.69 26.00
CA SER A 167 6.63 23.75 25.38
C SER A 167 7.83 23.24 26.19
N ASN A 168 7.92 23.48 27.50
CA ASN A 168 9.21 23.30 28.22
C ASN A 168 9.25 22.13 29.22
N ALA A 169 8.29 21.20 29.19
CA ALA A 169 8.26 20.04 30.10
C ALA A 169 8.33 18.66 29.41
N ILE A 170 8.59 18.62 28.11
CA ILE A 170 8.51 17.39 27.30
C ILE A 170 9.81 16.57 27.35
N ASP A 171 10.95 17.21 27.63
CA ASP A 171 12.26 16.53 27.61
C ASP A 171 12.51 15.59 28.81
N SER A 172 11.73 15.70 29.89
CA SER A 172 11.91 14.85 31.09
C SER A 172 11.01 13.61 31.14
N VAL A 173 10.02 13.47 30.25
CA VAL A 173 9.05 12.36 30.27
C VAL A 173 9.43 11.22 29.32
N PHE A 174 10.23 11.47 28.28
CA PHE A 174 10.67 10.44 27.32
C PHE A 174 11.87 9.60 27.79
N LYS A 175 12.31 9.77 29.04
CA LYS A 175 13.40 9.00 29.64
C LYS A 175 12.89 8.01 30.69
N GLN A 176 11.91 7.20 30.33
CA GLN A 176 11.66 5.94 31.03
C GLN A 176 11.78 4.76 30.05
N LYS A 177 12.82 3.97 30.33
CA LYS A 177 13.15 2.68 29.73
C LYS A 177 12.02 1.70 30.10
N ASP A 178 10.98 1.65 29.28
CA ASP A 178 9.85 0.76 29.53
C ASP A 178 10.24 -0.68 29.19
N ASN A 179 10.13 -1.57 30.19
CA ASN A 179 10.40 -3.00 30.11
C ASN A 179 9.26 -3.75 29.39
N ARG A 180 8.58 -3.11 28.42
CA ARG A 180 7.55 -3.73 27.59
C ARG A 180 8.23 -4.59 26.52
N ILE A 181 7.71 -5.81 26.35
CA ILE A 181 8.08 -6.70 25.25
C ILE A 181 7.94 -5.90 23.95
N LYS A 182 9.04 -5.74 23.20
CA LYS A 182 9.00 -5.04 21.92
C LYS A 182 7.98 -5.74 21.00
N PRO A 183 7.08 -4.99 20.32
CA PRO A 183 6.14 -5.60 19.39
C PRO A 183 6.90 -6.32 18.27
N GLN A 184 6.29 -7.37 17.74
CA GLN A 184 6.96 -8.24 16.76
C GLN A 184 6.62 -7.84 15.33
N VAL A 185 7.61 -7.84 14.45
CA VAL A 185 7.39 -7.59 13.02
C VAL A 185 7.98 -8.75 12.23
N ALA A 186 7.17 -9.34 11.35
CA ALA A 186 7.69 -10.23 10.31
C ALA A 186 7.64 -9.53 8.96
N ILE A 187 8.69 -9.71 8.17
CA ILE A 187 8.78 -9.25 6.79
C ILE A 187 9.00 -10.48 5.91
N ILE A 188 8.08 -10.71 4.98
CA ILE A 188 8.17 -11.76 3.96
C ILE A 188 8.58 -11.10 2.65
N VAL A 189 9.58 -11.67 1.98
CA VAL A 189 9.98 -11.26 0.62
C VAL A 189 9.49 -12.32 -0.36
N ASP A 190 8.49 -11.96 -1.16
CA ASP A 190 7.82 -12.77 -2.17
C ASP A 190 8.57 -12.76 -3.51
N ASP A 191 8.09 -13.56 -4.47
CA ASP A 191 8.58 -13.62 -5.86
C ASP A 191 10.06 -13.97 -6.06
N LEU A 192 10.66 -14.69 -5.11
CA LEU A 192 12.03 -15.16 -5.25
C LEU A 192 12.12 -16.43 -6.11
N GLY A 193 13.26 -16.58 -6.78
CA GLY A 193 13.58 -17.76 -7.59
C GLY A 193 13.89 -17.46 -9.06
N LEU A 194 13.55 -16.28 -9.58
CA LEU A 194 13.84 -15.93 -10.98
C LEU A 194 15.32 -15.60 -11.20
N GLU A 195 15.91 -14.82 -10.30
CA GLU A 195 17.27 -14.31 -10.41
C GLU A 195 18.07 -14.61 -9.15
N LYS A 196 19.38 -14.82 -9.32
CA LYS A 196 20.30 -15.12 -8.21
C LYS A 196 20.68 -13.87 -7.39
N GLU A 197 20.89 -12.74 -8.05
CA GLU A 197 21.42 -11.52 -7.42
C GLU A 197 20.50 -10.98 -6.32
N PRO A 198 19.17 -10.84 -6.53
CA PRO A 198 18.30 -10.33 -5.49
C PRO A 198 18.25 -11.23 -4.27
N VAL A 199 18.28 -12.56 -4.49
CA VAL A 199 18.32 -13.58 -3.44
C VAL A 199 19.56 -13.41 -2.57
N ASP A 200 20.73 -13.29 -3.18
CA ASP A 200 22.00 -13.13 -2.46
C ASP A 200 22.02 -11.84 -1.63
N ARG A 201 21.47 -10.75 -2.16
CA ARG A 201 21.35 -9.48 -1.44
C ARG A 201 20.41 -9.59 -0.25
N ILE A 202 19.18 -10.08 -0.46
CA ILE A 202 18.17 -10.19 0.59
C ILE A 202 18.64 -11.10 1.74
N ILE A 203 19.23 -12.25 1.40
CA ILE A 203 19.79 -13.19 2.39
C ILE A 203 20.97 -12.59 3.16
N GLY A 204 21.62 -11.54 2.62
CA GLY A 204 22.63 -10.75 3.30
C GLY A 204 22.08 -9.71 4.29
N ILE A 205 20.82 -9.30 4.18
CA ILE A 205 20.22 -8.21 4.99
C ILE A 205 20.01 -8.65 6.44
N SER A 206 19.20 -9.71 6.65
CA SER A 206 18.92 -10.21 7.99
C SER A 206 18.38 -11.64 7.96
N LYS A 207 18.82 -12.46 8.92
CA LYS A 207 18.32 -13.83 9.10
C LYS A 207 16.88 -13.90 9.63
N LYS A 208 16.31 -12.76 10.02
CA LYS A 208 14.95 -12.66 10.57
C LYS A 208 13.89 -12.42 9.51
N LEU A 209 14.28 -12.14 8.27
CA LEU A 209 13.35 -12.11 7.13
C LEU A 209 12.82 -13.52 6.85
N SER A 210 11.71 -13.62 6.14
CA SER A 210 11.20 -14.87 5.60
C SER A 210 11.14 -14.76 4.07
N LEU A 211 11.48 -15.83 3.36
CA LEU A 211 11.59 -15.82 1.90
C LEU A 211 10.53 -16.74 1.32
N ALA A 212 9.68 -16.19 0.45
CA ALA A 212 8.72 -16.98 -0.30
C ALA A 212 9.22 -17.19 -1.73
N VAL A 213 9.30 -18.46 -2.11
CA VAL A 213 9.97 -18.90 -3.34
C VAL A 213 8.92 -19.44 -4.31
N LEU A 214 8.86 -18.87 -5.50
CA LEU A 214 8.03 -19.40 -6.59
C LEU A 214 8.57 -20.75 -7.05
N PRO A 215 7.72 -21.74 -7.37
CA PRO A 215 8.17 -23.03 -7.86
C PRO A 215 8.68 -22.94 -9.31
N TYR A 216 9.56 -23.87 -9.69
CA TYR A 216 10.07 -24.08 -11.05
C TYR A 216 10.82 -22.91 -11.73
N LEU A 217 11.24 -21.90 -10.99
CA LEU A 217 12.11 -20.87 -11.53
C LEU A 217 13.58 -21.32 -11.49
N PRO A 218 14.46 -20.74 -12.33
CA PRO A 218 15.85 -21.18 -12.48
C PRO A 218 16.63 -21.27 -11.16
N TYR A 219 16.31 -20.40 -10.19
CA TYR A 219 16.98 -20.33 -8.88
C TYR A 219 16.06 -20.68 -7.71
N SER A 220 14.90 -21.31 -7.90
CA SER A 220 14.00 -21.69 -6.79
C SER A 220 14.70 -22.61 -5.78
N ARG A 221 15.32 -23.70 -6.28
CA ARG A 221 16.06 -24.64 -5.42
C ARG A 221 17.26 -23.98 -4.74
N TYR A 222 18.04 -23.21 -5.50
CA TYR A 222 19.16 -22.44 -4.96
C TYR A 222 18.70 -21.55 -3.79
N THR A 223 17.64 -20.76 -4.00
CA THR A 223 17.07 -19.86 -2.99
C THR A 223 16.72 -20.59 -1.71
N ALA A 224 16.00 -21.71 -1.83
CA ALA A 224 15.61 -22.52 -0.68
C ALA A 224 16.82 -23.11 0.07
N GLU A 225 17.81 -23.64 -0.66
CA GLU A 225 19.02 -24.22 -0.07
C GLU A 225 19.87 -23.19 0.65
N VAL A 226 20.11 -22.02 0.04
CA VAL A 226 20.93 -20.97 0.67
C VAL A 226 20.20 -20.34 1.86
N ALA A 227 18.88 -20.16 1.79
CA ALA A 227 18.07 -19.66 2.89
C ALA A 227 18.09 -20.64 4.07
N HIS A 228 17.87 -21.93 3.81
CA HIS A 228 17.92 -22.99 4.82
C HIS A 228 19.30 -23.04 5.50
N LYS A 229 20.39 -23.02 4.72
CA LYS A 229 21.77 -23.00 5.24
C LYS A 229 22.05 -21.80 6.17
N ARG A 230 21.38 -20.67 5.94
CA ARG A 230 21.49 -19.47 6.80
C ARG A 230 20.50 -19.43 7.96
N GLY A 231 19.61 -20.41 8.08
CA GLY A 231 18.57 -20.48 9.11
C GLY A 231 17.39 -19.55 8.86
N VAL A 232 17.18 -19.12 7.62
CA VAL A 232 16.09 -18.24 7.20
C VAL A 232 14.84 -19.08 6.93
N ASP A 233 13.65 -18.57 7.28
CA ASP A 233 12.40 -19.25 6.95
C ASP A 233 12.17 -19.27 5.44
N VAL A 234 11.87 -20.46 4.91
CA VAL A 234 11.51 -20.67 3.50
C VAL A 234 10.03 -21.00 3.42
N LEU A 235 9.31 -20.28 2.57
CA LEU A 235 7.92 -20.53 2.23
C LEU A 235 7.83 -20.90 0.75
N LEU A 236 6.90 -21.79 0.41
CA LEU A 236 6.45 -21.92 -0.97
C LEU A 236 5.55 -20.72 -1.29
N HIS A 237 5.90 -19.95 -2.32
CA HIS A 237 5.04 -18.92 -2.89
C HIS A 237 4.15 -19.57 -3.94
N LEU A 238 2.99 -20.08 -3.52
CA LEU A 238 2.14 -20.96 -4.31
C LEU A 238 1.35 -20.16 -5.37
N PRO A 239 1.61 -20.37 -6.68
CA PRO A 239 0.90 -19.66 -7.74
C PRO A 239 -0.56 -20.06 -7.81
N MET A 240 -1.45 -19.07 -7.75
CA MET A 240 -2.91 -19.26 -7.76
C MET A 240 -3.58 -18.28 -8.71
N GLU A 241 -4.69 -18.69 -9.32
CA GLU A 241 -5.41 -17.90 -10.32
C GLU A 241 -5.87 -16.52 -9.77
N PRO A 242 -5.44 -15.41 -10.38
CA PRO A 242 -6.03 -14.10 -10.12
C PRO A 242 -7.34 -13.89 -10.89
N LYS A 243 -8.07 -12.82 -10.56
CA LYS A 243 -9.19 -12.34 -11.37
C LYS A 243 -8.67 -11.77 -12.70
N GLU A 244 -9.49 -11.86 -13.74
CA GLU A 244 -9.20 -11.33 -15.09
C GLU A 244 -8.82 -9.84 -15.08
N SER A 245 -9.38 -9.07 -14.14
CA SER A 245 -9.05 -7.65 -13.93
C SER A 245 -7.58 -7.37 -13.58
N SER A 246 -6.78 -8.40 -13.30
CA SER A 246 -5.33 -8.29 -13.13
C SER A 246 -4.55 -8.20 -14.46
N GLY A 247 -5.22 -8.38 -15.61
CA GLY A 247 -4.56 -8.53 -16.92
C GLY A 247 -4.01 -9.93 -17.17
N TYR A 248 -4.29 -10.88 -16.27
CA TYR A 248 -3.89 -12.27 -16.40
C TYR A 248 -4.69 -12.98 -17.48
N MET A 249 -4.00 -13.36 -18.55
CA MET A 249 -4.53 -14.24 -19.60
C MET A 249 -4.04 -15.64 -19.27
N GLY A 250 -4.89 -16.51 -18.71
CA GLY A 250 -4.52 -17.83 -18.20
C GLY A 250 -3.84 -18.80 -19.19
N VAL A 251 -3.65 -18.38 -20.44
CA VAL A 251 -2.89 -19.07 -21.49
C VAL A 251 -1.37 -19.16 -21.21
N ASP A 252 -0.80 -18.31 -20.33
CA ASP A 252 0.62 -18.36 -19.93
C ASP A 252 0.84 -18.81 -18.47
N ALA A 253 -0.16 -19.46 -17.88
CA ALA A 253 -0.07 -20.00 -16.54
C ALA A 253 1.00 -21.11 -16.48
N GLY A 254 2.21 -20.79 -15.99
CA GLY A 254 3.26 -21.79 -15.79
C GLY A 254 2.75 -23.03 -15.02
N ASP A 255 3.41 -24.17 -15.18
CA ASP A 255 2.91 -25.49 -14.76
C ASP A 255 2.46 -25.60 -13.29
N GLY A 256 2.92 -24.70 -12.43
CA GLY A 256 2.58 -24.65 -11.01
C GLY A 256 1.29 -23.92 -10.64
N VAL A 257 0.62 -23.20 -11.55
CA VAL A 257 -0.56 -22.39 -11.15
C VAL A 257 -1.77 -23.28 -10.83
N LEU A 258 -2.39 -23.03 -9.68
CA LEU A 258 -3.68 -23.61 -9.30
C LEU A 258 -4.82 -22.78 -9.87
N LEU A 259 -5.62 -23.38 -10.75
CA LEU A 259 -6.73 -22.75 -11.45
C LEU A 259 -8.07 -23.28 -10.91
N VAL A 260 -9.07 -22.39 -10.80
CA VAL A 260 -10.42 -22.71 -10.31
C VAL A 260 -11.14 -23.70 -11.24
N GLY A 261 -10.80 -23.71 -12.53
CA GLY A 261 -11.39 -24.64 -13.51
C GLY A 261 -10.85 -26.07 -13.45
N LEU A 262 -9.81 -26.35 -12.66
CA LEU A 262 -9.25 -27.70 -12.53
C LEU A 262 -10.06 -28.56 -11.57
N SER A 263 -10.04 -29.87 -11.79
CA SER A 263 -10.60 -30.83 -10.84
C SER A 263 -9.79 -30.84 -9.52
N LYS A 264 -10.42 -31.31 -8.44
CA LYS A 264 -9.74 -31.43 -7.12
C LYS A 264 -8.51 -32.35 -7.21
N GLN A 265 -8.55 -33.42 -8.02
CA GLN A 265 -7.38 -34.28 -8.23
C GLN A 265 -6.23 -33.56 -8.95
N GLU A 266 -6.52 -32.76 -9.98
CA GLU A 266 -5.50 -31.99 -10.69
C GLU A 266 -4.87 -30.91 -9.79
N ILE A 267 -5.69 -30.24 -8.97
CA ILE A 267 -5.22 -29.27 -7.97
C ILE A 267 -4.27 -29.95 -6.98
N LEU A 268 -4.64 -31.11 -6.43
CA LEU A 268 -3.77 -31.87 -5.52
C LEU A 268 -2.48 -32.31 -6.19
N SER A 269 -2.55 -32.84 -7.42
CA SER A 269 -1.38 -33.25 -8.20
C SER A 269 -0.41 -32.09 -8.47
N LYS A 270 -0.93 -30.91 -8.83
CA LYS A 270 -0.10 -29.69 -8.99
C LYS A 270 0.46 -29.20 -7.66
N LEU A 271 -0.36 -29.19 -6.61
CA LEU A 271 0.05 -28.79 -5.26
C LEU A 271 1.22 -29.66 -4.76
N TYR A 272 1.14 -30.98 -4.91
CA TYR A 272 2.22 -31.89 -4.51
C TYR A 272 3.53 -31.60 -5.23
N ARG A 273 3.48 -31.44 -6.55
CA ARG A 273 4.67 -31.09 -7.33
C ARG A 273 5.25 -29.74 -6.90
N ASN A 274 4.41 -28.74 -6.62
CA ASN A 274 4.87 -27.43 -6.14
C ASN A 274 5.56 -27.54 -4.79
N LEU A 275 4.96 -28.27 -3.84
CA LEU A 275 5.50 -28.49 -2.50
C LEU A 275 6.83 -29.25 -2.51
N GLU A 276 7.03 -30.14 -3.48
CA GLU A 276 8.27 -30.90 -3.66
C GLU A 276 9.35 -30.11 -4.42
N SER A 277 8.96 -29.14 -5.25
CA SER A 277 9.89 -28.37 -6.06
C SER A 277 10.75 -27.38 -5.25
N VAL A 278 10.26 -26.93 -4.10
CA VAL A 278 10.94 -26.00 -3.19
C VAL A 278 11.28 -26.73 -1.88
N PRO A 279 12.54 -27.13 -1.66
CA PRO A 279 12.92 -27.87 -0.46
C PRO A 279 12.89 -26.99 0.80
N TYR A 280 12.90 -27.62 1.98
CA TYR A 280 13.01 -26.96 3.30
C TYR A 280 11.89 -25.97 3.68
N ILE A 281 10.77 -25.98 2.95
CA ILE A 281 9.63 -25.11 3.25
C ILE A 281 9.09 -25.39 4.65
N LYS A 282 8.80 -24.32 5.39
CA LYS A 282 8.11 -24.38 6.70
C LYS A 282 6.64 -23.98 6.58
N GLY A 283 6.28 -23.29 5.50
CA GLY A 283 4.93 -22.82 5.24
C GLY A 283 4.70 -22.46 3.78
N VAL A 284 3.51 -21.97 3.51
CA VAL A 284 3.04 -21.59 2.17
C VAL A 284 2.34 -20.23 2.26
N ASN A 285 2.56 -19.36 1.28
CA ASN A 285 1.70 -18.21 1.03
C ASN A 285 1.23 -18.22 -0.43
N ASN A 286 0.17 -17.49 -0.75
CA ASN A 286 -0.34 -17.42 -2.11
C ASN A 286 0.36 -16.32 -2.93
N HIS A 287 0.84 -16.68 -4.11
CA HIS A 287 1.19 -15.75 -5.18
C HIS A 287 -0.07 -15.45 -6.00
N MET A 288 -0.38 -14.16 -6.19
CA MET A 288 -1.65 -13.74 -6.79
C MET A 288 -2.85 -14.42 -6.10
N GLY A 289 -3.71 -15.12 -6.84
CA GLY A 289 -4.79 -15.92 -6.25
C GLY A 289 -6.08 -15.17 -5.92
N SER A 290 -6.27 -13.94 -6.40
CA SER A 290 -7.48 -13.16 -6.08
C SER A 290 -8.80 -13.79 -6.52
N LYS A 291 -8.77 -14.77 -7.45
CA LYS A 291 -9.93 -15.60 -7.82
C LYS A 291 -9.93 -16.93 -7.07
N PHE A 292 -8.79 -17.60 -7.01
CA PHE A 292 -8.68 -18.91 -6.36
C PHE A 292 -8.97 -18.86 -4.85
N THR A 293 -8.45 -17.85 -4.14
CA THR A 293 -8.61 -17.76 -2.67
C THR A 293 -10.02 -17.42 -2.23
N GLU A 294 -10.88 -16.92 -3.13
CA GLU A 294 -12.31 -16.72 -2.88
C GLU A 294 -13.10 -18.03 -2.97
N ASN A 295 -12.54 -19.07 -3.61
CA ASN A 295 -13.17 -20.38 -3.70
C ASN A 295 -12.87 -21.21 -2.44
N GLY A 296 -13.81 -21.19 -1.49
CA GLY A 296 -13.66 -21.91 -0.22
C GLY A 296 -13.48 -23.43 -0.36
N GLU A 297 -14.13 -24.08 -1.34
CA GLU A 297 -13.97 -25.52 -1.53
C GLU A 297 -12.56 -25.90 -1.98
N LEU A 298 -12.00 -25.15 -2.93
CA LEU A 298 -10.65 -25.42 -3.43
C LEU A 298 -9.58 -25.01 -2.41
N MET A 299 -9.80 -23.90 -1.69
CA MET A 299 -8.95 -23.53 -0.56
C MET A 299 -8.96 -24.58 0.54
N GLU A 300 -10.10 -25.22 0.81
CA GLU A 300 -10.18 -26.32 1.78
C GLU A 300 -9.27 -27.49 1.38
N VAL A 301 -9.30 -27.88 0.11
CA VAL A 301 -8.44 -28.94 -0.45
C VAL A 301 -6.97 -28.61 -0.22
N VAL A 302 -6.55 -27.39 -0.58
CA VAL A 302 -5.16 -26.94 -0.41
C VAL A 302 -4.74 -26.89 1.06
N LEU A 303 -5.58 -26.31 1.93
CA LEU A 303 -5.27 -26.13 3.35
C LEU A 303 -5.22 -27.44 4.12
N ARG A 304 -6.05 -28.43 3.77
CA ARG A 304 -5.97 -29.77 4.36
C ARG A 304 -4.61 -30.41 4.08
N GLU A 305 -4.07 -30.18 2.89
CA GLU A 305 -2.80 -30.75 2.50
C GLU A 305 -1.58 -30.02 3.07
N ILE A 306 -1.67 -28.70 3.18
CA ILE A 306 -0.73 -27.91 3.98
C ILE A 306 -0.70 -28.42 5.43
N LYS A 307 -1.87 -28.70 6.03
CA LYS A 307 -1.99 -29.22 7.38
C LYS A 307 -1.39 -30.62 7.53
N ALA A 308 -1.69 -31.53 6.61
CA ALA A 308 -1.22 -32.91 6.64
C ALA A 308 0.32 -32.99 6.64
N ARG A 309 0.97 -32.03 5.97
CA ARG A 309 2.43 -31.90 5.93
C ARG A 309 3.03 -31.11 7.11
N GLY A 310 2.21 -30.66 8.06
CA GLY A 310 2.66 -29.87 9.21
C GLY A 310 3.14 -28.45 8.87
N LEU A 311 2.77 -27.94 7.68
CA LEU A 311 3.14 -26.61 7.21
C LEU A 311 2.15 -25.56 7.75
N PHE A 312 2.60 -24.31 7.87
CA PHE A 312 1.72 -23.17 8.13
C PHE A 312 1.27 -22.47 6.84
N PHE A 313 0.19 -21.69 6.90
CA PHE A 313 -0.30 -20.90 5.77
C PHE A 313 -0.33 -19.41 6.09
N ILE A 314 0.21 -18.56 5.23
CA ILE A 314 0.06 -17.10 5.29
C ILE A 314 -0.87 -16.66 4.17
N ASP A 315 -1.98 -16.01 4.53
CA ASP A 315 -2.86 -15.38 3.54
C ASP A 315 -2.26 -14.03 3.11
N SER A 316 -1.84 -13.94 1.85
CA SER A 316 -1.30 -12.70 1.27
C SER A 316 -2.40 -11.65 1.02
N ARG A 317 -3.67 -11.98 1.26
CA ARG A 317 -4.86 -11.10 1.12
C ARG A 317 -4.88 -10.34 -0.20
N THR A 318 -4.66 -11.03 -1.31
CA THR A 318 -4.70 -10.48 -2.67
C THR A 318 -6.13 -10.16 -3.13
N SER A 319 -7.13 -10.61 -2.38
CA SER A 319 -8.52 -10.17 -2.46
C SER A 319 -9.08 -9.84 -1.07
N PRO A 320 -9.96 -8.83 -0.91
CA PRO A 320 -10.71 -8.63 0.33
C PRO A 320 -11.63 -9.80 0.68
N ASN A 321 -12.04 -10.60 -0.31
CA ASN A 321 -12.96 -11.74 -0.15
C ASN A 321 -12.23 -13.08 -0.02
N THR A 322 -10.91 -13.08 0.18
CA THR A 322 -10.16 -14.32 0.44
C THR A 322 -10.79 -15.10 1.60
N THR A 323 -10.94 -16.40 1.42
CA THR A 323 -11.39 -17.35 2.45
C THR A 323 -10.21 -17.98 3.21
N GLY A 324 -8.97 -17.75 2.74
CA GLY A 324 -7.77 -18.47 3.16
C GLY A 324 -7.52 -18.44 4.66
N TYR A 325 -7.39 -17.25 5.24
CA TYR A 325 -7.13 -17.11 6.68
C TYR A 325 -8.23 -17.72 7.56
N GLN A 326 -9.50 -17.41 7.27
CA GLN A 326 -10.64 -17.88 8.09
C GLN A 326 -10.77 -19.40 8.03
N LEU A 327 -10.60 -19.98 6.84
CA LEU A 327 -10.67 -21.42 6.64
C LEU A 327 -9.47 -22.14 7.26
N ALA A 328 -8.27 -21.58 7.16
CA ALA A 328 -7.08 -22.12 7.82
C ALA A 328 -7.27 -22.20 9.34
N ARG A 329 -7.80 -21.13 9.97
CA ARG A 329 -8.19 -21.14 11.40
C ARG A 329 -9.23 -22.22 11.71
N LYS A 330 -10.30 -22.33 10.91
CA LYS A 330 -11.35 -23.35 11.08
C LYS A 330 -10.79 -24.77 11.01
N LEU A 331 -9.86 -25.02 10.09
CA LEU A 331 -9.21 -26.31 9.90
C LEU A 331 -8.07 -26.57 10.89
N LYS A 332 -7.74 -25.61 11.78
CA LYS A 332 -6.61 -25.66 12.71
C LYS A 332 -5.27 -25.84 11.99
N VAL A 333 -5.09 -25.12 10.88
CA VAL A 333 -3.79 -24.91 10.24
C VAL A 333 -3.16 -23.69 10.90
N LYS A 334 -1.89 -23.79 11.29
CA LYS A 334 -1.15 -22.63 11.80
C LYS A 334 -1.20 -21.53 10.75
N THR A 335 -1.66 -20.35 11.11
CA THR A 335 -1.87 -19.31 10.10
C THR A 335 -1.73 -17.89 10.62
N ALA A 336 -1.44 -16.99 9.70
CA ALA A 336 -1.54 -15.55 9.87
C ALA A 336 -1.92 -14.92 8.52
N GLN A 337 -2.12 -13.62 8.49
CA GLN A 337 -2.44 -12.89 7.27
C GLN A 337 -1.63 -11.60 7.20
N ARG A 338 -1.33 -11.16 5.97
CA ARG A 338 -0.64 -9.90 5.72
C ARG A 338 -1.44 -8.70 6.25
N ASP A 339 -0.75 -7.76 6.89
CA ASP A 339 -1.33 -6.45 7.25
C ASP A 339 -1.23 -5.44 6.10
N LEU A 340 -0.06 -5.35 5.46
CA LEU A 340 0.18 -4.43 4.34
C LEU A 340 1.29 -4.92 3.40
N PHE A 341 1.27 -4.42 2.17
CA PHE A 341 2.41 -4.52 1.27
C PHE A 341 3.39 -3.38 1.54
N LEU A 342 4.69 -3.66 1.46
CA LEU A 342 5.72 -2.65 1.69
C LEU A 342 6.15 -1.94 0.40
N ASP A 343 5.77 -2.46 -0.77
CA ASP A 343 6.19 -1.93 -2.06
C ASP A 343 5.11 -1.99 -3.14
N ASP A 344 5.41 -1.30 -4.24
CA ASP A 344 4.68 -1.31 -5.51
C ASP A 344 5.72 -0.98 -6.59
N PRO A 345 5.80 -1.74 -7.71
CA PRO A 345 6.82 -1.55 -8.74
C PRO A 345 6.81 -0.16 -9.40
N ARG A 346 5.71 0.60 -9.24
CA ARG A 346 5.54 1.95 -9.78
C ARG A 346 5.92 3.05 -8.79
N ARG A 347 6.32 2.68 -7.57
CA ARG A 347 6.63 3.60 -6.47
C ARG A 347 8.12 3.59 -6.15
N ASP A 348 8.56 4.65 -5.47
CA ASP A 348 9.95 4.87 -5.14
C ASP A 348 10.32 4.37 -3.72
N GLU A 349 11.56 4.61 -3.33
CA GLU A 349 12.08 4.23 -2.01
C GLU A 349 11.34 4.92 -0.85
N GLU A 350 10.85 6.16 -1.03
CA GLU A 350 10.17 6.87 0.06
C GLU A 350 8.83 6.21 0.38
N TYR A 351 8.11 5.73 -0.64
CA TYR A 351 6.93 4.90 -0.42
C TYR A 351 7.25 3.67 0.43
N VAL A 352 8.35 2.96 0.15
CA VAL A 352 8.76 1.78 0.93
C VAL A 352 9.07 2.16 2.38
N ARG A 353 9.80 3.26 2.61
CA ARG A 353 10.09 3.78 3.96
C ARG A 353 8.79 4.11 4.71
N ASP A 354 7.82 4.73 4.04
CA ASP A 354 6.51 5.03 4.62
C ASP A 354 5.71 3.77 4.97
N GLN A 355 5.75 2.72 4.14
CA GLN A 355 5.09 1.46 4.48
C GLN A 355 5.78 0.75 5.65
N ILE A 356 7.11 0.79 5.75
CA ILE A 356 7.84 0.25 6.91
C ILE A 356 7.44 0.99 8.19
N ARG A 357 7.35 2.33 8.16
CA ARG A 357 6.85 3.12 9.29
C ARG A 357 5.44 2.69 9.69
N LYS A 358 4.53 2.50 8.71
CA LYS A 358 3.17 2.00 8.96
C LYS A 358 3.17 0.60 9.56
N LEU A 359 4.01 -0.32 9.08
CA LEU A 359 4.16 -1.67 9.62
C LEU A 359 4.56 -1.65 11.10
N ILE A 360 5.56 -0.82 11.44
CA ILE A 360 5.99 -0.62 12.83
C ILE A 360 4.84 -0.09 13.68
N LEU A 361 4.07 0.89 13.19
CA LEU A 361 2.93 1.44 13.92
C LEU A 361 1.83 0.38 14.15
N ILE A 362 1.50 -0.41 13.13
CA ILE A 362 0.54 -1.53 13.27
C ILE A 362 1.03 -2.52 14.33
N SER A 363 2.33 -2.83 14.35
CA SER A 363 2.89 -3.74 15.35
C SER A 363 2.80 -3.19 16.78
N LYS A 364 3.01 -1.88 16.96
CA LYS A 364 2.88 -1.20 18.26
C LYS A 364 1.44 -1.20 18.77
N GLU A 365 0.45 -1.19 17.87
CA GLU A 365 -0.96 -1.27 18.22
C GLU A 365 -1.41 -2.70 18.55
N LYS A 366 -1.11 -3.67 17.67
CA LYS A 366 -1.62 -5.06 17.77
C LYS A 366 -0.73 -5.99 18.59
N GLY A 367 0.49 -5.57 18.90
CA GLY A 367 1.55 -6.41 19.46
C GLY A 367 2.40 -7.13 18.40
N TYR A 368 1.87 -7.31 17.18
CA TYR A 368 2.62 -7.80 16.03
C TYR A 368 2.11 -7.23 14.69
N ALA A 369 2.92 -7.33 13.64
CA ALA A 369 2.48 -7.06 12.26
C ALA A 369 3.27 -7.88 11.22
N ILE A 370 2.62 -8.18 10.09
CA ILE A 370 3.22 -8.89 8.96
C ILE A 370 3.20 -8.00 7.71
N GLY A 371 4.40 -7.65 7.24
CA GLY A 371 4.62 -6.96 5.96
C GLY A 371 5.03 -7.97 4.88
N ILE A 372 4.53 -7.78 3.67
CA ILE A 372 5.01 -8.51 2.50
C ILE A 372 5.60 -7.52 1.50
N CYS A 373 6.72 -7.87 0.89
CA CYS A 373 7.35 -7.10 -0.17
C CYS A 373 7.94 -8.02 -1.23
N HIS A 374 8.55 -7.44 -2.26
CA HIS A 374 9.12 -8.13 -3.41
C HIS A 374 10.57 -7.66 -3.63
N PRO A 375 11.40 -8.40 -4.38
CA PRO A 375 12.81 -8.07 -4.60
C PRO A 375 13.05 -6.87 -5.56
N TYR A 376 12.22 -5.83 -5.49
CA TYR A 376 12.46 -4.63 -6.29
C TYR A 376 13.72 -3.88 -5.82
N PRO A 377 14.46 -3.21 -6.73
CA PRO A 377 15.66 -2.47 -6.36
C PRO A 377 15.46 -1.48 -5.21
N ALA A 378 14.34 -0.74 -5.21
CA ALA A 378 13.96 0.19 -4.16
C ALA A 378 13.75 -0.52 -2.81
N THR A 379 13.04 -1.65 -2.81
CA THR A 379 12.79 -2.46 -1.62
C THR A 379 14.07 -3.00 -1.01
N ILE A 380 14.93 -3.62 -1.83
CA ILE A 380 16.20 -4.19 -1.34
C ILE A 380 17.09 -3.09 -0.77
N LYS A 381 17.17 -1.93 -1.43
CA LYS A 381 17.95 -0.80 -0.95
C LYS A 381 17.43 -0.31 0.40
N VAL A 382 16.14 -0.01 0.52
CA VAL A 382 15.55 0.50 1.77
C VAL A 382 15.69 -0.51 2.89
N LEU A 383 15.42 -1.80 2.66
CA LEU A 383 15.62 -2.82 3.69
C LEU A 383 17.09 -2.92 4.11
N SER A 384 18.03 -2.86 3.17
CA SER A 384 19.47 -2.89 3.49
C SER A 384 19.90 -1.70 4.35
N GLU A 385 19.36 -0.51 4.06
CA GLU A 385 19.67 0.73 4.80
C GLU A 385 19.01 0.78 6.18
N SER A 386 17.77 0.28 6.30
CA SER A 386 16.92 0.55 7.47
C SER A 386 16.74 -0.62 8.43
N ILE A 387 17.10 -1.86 8.08
CA ILE A 387 16.79 -3.04 8.92
C ILE A 387 17.29 -2.89 10.36
N HIS A 388 18.48 -2.32 10.55
CA HIS A 388 19.05 -2.13 11.88
C HIS A 388 18.27 -1.09 12.70
N ASP A 389 17.75 -0.04 12.06
CA ASP A 389 16.93 0.96 12.72
C ASP A 389 15.53 0.42 13.05
N ILE A 390 14.96 -0.41 12.17
CA ILE A 390 13.71 -1.14 12.45
C ILE A 390 13.89 -2.00 13.71
N GLU A 391 14.99 -2.73 13.84
CA GLU A 391 15.27 -3.59 15.01
C GLU A 391 15.48 -2.82 16.33
N LYS A 392 15.81 -1.52 16.26
CA LYS A 392 15.83 -0.66 17.46
C LYS A 392 14.42 -0.38 17.95
N GLU A 393 13.45 -0.24 17.06
CA GLU A 393 12.07 0.08 17.40
C GLU A 393 11.20 -1.15 17.72
N VAL A 394 11.40 -2.25 17.01
CA VAL A 394 10.56 -3.46 17.08
C VAL A 394 11.42 -4.73 17.12
N ASN A 395 10.82 -5.84 17.53
CA ASN A 395 11.48 -7.14 17.45
C ASN A 395 11.19 -7.80 16.08
N VAL A 396 12.11 -7.67 15.14
CA VAL A 396 11.98 -8.36 13.84
C VAL A 396 12.16 -9.87 14.05
N VAL A 397 11.19 -10.66 13.59
CA VAL A 397 11.16 -12.12 13.75
C VAL A 397 10.77 -12.82 12.44
N PRO A 398 11.22 -14.07 12.22
CA PRO A 398 10.70 -14.89 11.13
C PRO A 398 9.19 -15.11 11.26
N VAL A 399 8.48 -15.21 10.14
CA VAL A 399 7.01 -15.32 10.13
C VAL A 399 6.52 -16.59 10.84
N SER A 400 7.31 -17.66 10.90
CA SER A 400 6.97 -18.87 11.68
C SER A 400 6.76 -18.62 13.17
N LYS A 401 7.19 -17.47 13.71
CA LYS A 401 6.94 -17.05 15.09
C LYS A 401 5.61 -16.34 15.30
N LEU A 402 4.92 -15.92 14.24
CA LEU A 402 3.68 -15.13 14.29
C LEU A 402 2.45 -15.91 13.82
N VAL A 403 2.59 -17.19 13.51
CA VAL A 403 1.46 -18.06 13.15
C VAL A 403 0.87 -18.73 14.38
N GLU A 404 -0.46 -18.75 14.46
CA GLU A 404 -1.24 -19.34 15.57
C GLU A 404 -1.99 -20.60 15.15
#